data_AF-A0A090S4C0-F1
#
_entry.id   AF-A0A090S4C0-F1
#
_cell.length_a   1.000
_cell.length_b   1.000
_cell.length_c   1.000
_cell.angle_alpha   90.00
_cell.angle_beta   90.00
_cell.angle_gamma   90.00
#
_symmetry.space_group_name_H-M   'P 1'
#
loop_
_entity.id
_entity.type
_entity.pdbx_description
1 polymer ?
#
loop_
_entity_poly.entity_id
_entity_poly.type
_entity_poly.pdbx_seq_one_letter_code
_entity_poly.pdbx_strand_id
1 'polypeptide(L)'
;MALEQSPYHRANLYEHFIDELESNKDVKMHGLSQLPKRLFVFGISSLPPRYLDALKALGEHIDVHLMFTNPCRFYWGEVRDRKYLARLAAAKRKQLSDLDSFASSQDWQEGDWAFAQQLKGDIEANVDDELHLSEVGNSLLASMGKLGRDNLYLLSQLESNEIEAFVEVERNTLLQNIQADILNLDEHQDDTLLLSSEHKPCIEASDNSLSVHVCHSPMREVEVLHDNLLAMFDRNPELKPRDIIVMVADINAYSPAIQAVFGNASGERYIPFSISDRTADKESPLLNAFNQLLQLPELRCTSSEVLELLEVPAIMARFDINEHEFSTLRAWVEEAQIRWGIDAHTASEFDLPEFGQNSWMFGISRMLAGYAISEQAGLLMVGGEGISPYEQTQGMQAETAGKLAQFIDKLAHYRGALTQTMSISSWQQHINQLVDDFFAVDIEGEVVVKSIRDTLSGSVSSLQTPAMMSRYRRGLFASIF
;
A
#
# COMPACT_ATOMS: atom_id res chain seq x y z
N MET A 1 3.72 37.20 -19.45
CA MET A 1 5.09 36.72 -19.21
C MET A 1 4.97 35.39 -18.49
N ALA A 2 4.90 34.30 -19.26
CA ALA A 2 4.77 32.95 -18.74
C ALA A 2 6.10 32.55 -18.09
N LEU A 3 6.04 31.98 -16.88
CA LEU A 3 7.18 31.38 -16.21
C LEU A 3 7.81 30.34 -17.16
N GLU A 4 9.13 30.36 -17.29
CA GLU A 4 9.97 29.42 -18.06
C GLU A 4 9.88 27.98 -17.50
N GLN A 5 8.67 27.40 -17.47
CA GLN A 5 8.44 26.02 -17.09
C GLN A 5 8.65 25.14 -18.31
N SER A 6 9.30 23.99 -18.11
CA SER A 6 9.55 23.02 -19.19
C SER A 6 8.24 22.65 -19.91
N PRO A 7 8.22 22.60 -21.26
CA PRO A 7 7.05 22.16 -22.02
C PRO A 7 6.65 20.70 -21.70
N TYR A 8 7.56 19.92 -21.11
CA TYR A 8 7.33 18.55 -20.67
C TYR A 8 6.87 18.43 -19.21
N HIS A 9 6.57 19.54 -18.53
CA HIS A 9 5.93 19.48 -17.24
C HIS A 9 4.49 18.95 -17.39
N ARG A 10 4.08 18.01 -16.54
CA ARG A 10 2.79 17.29 -16.64
C ARG A 10 1.59 18.22 -16.86
N ALA A 11 1.54 19.36 -16.16
CA ALA A 11 0.47 20.34 -16.33
C ALA A 11 0.42 20.96 -17.74
N ASN A 12 1.58 21.30 -18.31
CA ASN A 12 1.69 21.91 -19.63
C ASN A 12 1.34 20.91 -20.74
N LEU A 13 1.69 19.63 -20.54
CA LEU A 13 1.33 18.54 -21.46
C LEU A 13 -0.18 18.30 -21.49
N TYR A 14 -0.89 18.40 -20.36
CA TYR A 14 -2.35 18.26 -20.34
C TYR A 14 -3.04 19.39 -21.11
N GLU A 15 -2.61 20.63 -20.91
CA GLU A 15 -3.16 21.78 -21.63
C GLU A 15 -2.90 21.63 -23.13
N HIS A 16 -1.67 21.33 -23.53
CA HIS A 16 -1.34 21.09 -24.93
C HIS A 16 -2.11 19.90 -25.52
N PHE A 17 -2.33 18.83 -24.75
CA PHE A 17 -3.10 17.67 -25.20
C PHE A 17 -4.56 18.03 -25.47
N ILE A 18 -5.19 18.76 -24.54
CA ILE A 18 -6.59 19.20 -24.68
C ILE A 18 -6.71 20.18 -25.85
N ASP A 19 -5.82 21.18 -25.92
CA ASP A 19 -5.83 22.19 -26.98
C ASP A 19 -5.67 21.56 -28.38
N GLU A 20 -4.78 20.57 -28.52
CA GLU A 20 -4.54 19.89 -29.79
C GLU A 20 -5.75 19.04 -30.22
N LEU A 21 -6.43 18.39 -29.27
CA LEU A 21 -7.63 17.61 -29.53
C LEU A 21 -8.85 18.50 -29.85
N GLU A 22 -9.00 19.63 -29.17
CA GLU A 22 -10.11 20.57 -29.43
C GLU A 22 -9.93 21.31 -30.75
N SER A 23 -8.69 21.66 -31.11
CA SER A 23 -8.35 22.39 -32.33
C SER A 23 -8.45 21.54 -33.60
N ASN A 24 -8.14 20.23 -33.51
CA ASN A 24 -8.05 19.34 -34.66
C ASN A 24 -9.25 18.40 -34.76
N LYS A 25 -10.40 18.90 -35.21
CA LYS A 25 -11.63 18.09 -35.39
C LYS A 25 -11.56 17.03 -36.51
N ASP A 26 -10.56 17.10 -37.38
CA ASP A 26 -10.38 16.16 -38.50
C ASP A 26 -9.42 15.01 -38.12
N VAL A 27 -9.99 13.91 -37.63
CA VAL A 27 -9.32 12.68 -37.14
C VAL A 27 -8.31 12.09 -38.14
N LYS A 28 -8.44 12.40 -39.43
CA LYS A 28 -7.62 11.81 -40.51
C LYS A 28 -6.31 12.54 -40.82
N MET A 29 -6.13 13.81 -40.41
CA MET A 29 -4.95 14.59 -40.84
C MET A 29 -3.76 14.60 -39.86
N HIS A 30 -3.92 14.22 -38.59
CA HIS A 30 -2.90 14.46 -37.55
C HIS A 30 -2.52 13.25 -36.68
N GLY A 31 -2.48 12.03 -37.23
CA GLY A 31 -1.97 10.85 -36.50
C GLY A 31 -2.90 10.30 -35.40
N LEU A 32 -4.09 10.88 -35.23
CA LEU A 32 -5.14 10.42 -34.31
C LEU A 32 -5.76 9.06 -34.72
N SER A 33 -5.45 8.55 -35.91
CA SER A 33 -5.82 7.20 -36.36
C SER A 33 -5.20 6.07 -35.53
N GLN A 34 -4.20 6.38 -34.70
CA GLN A 34 -3.60 5.42 -33.75
C GLN A 34 -4.38 5.31 -32.43
N LEU A 35 -5.35 6.19 -32.17
CA LEU A 35 -6.15 6.13 -30.95
C LEU A 35 -7.06 4.88 -30.95
N PRO A 36 -7.35 4.32 -29.77
CA PRO A 36 -8.31 3.22 -29.67
C PRO A 36 -9.70 3.70 -30.07
N LYS A 37 -10.49 2.83 -30.70
CA LYS A 37 -11.87 3.18 -31.09
C LYS A 37 -12.78 3.49 -29.90
N ARG A 38 -12.50 2.87 -28.75
CA ARG A 38 -13.31 2.95 -27.54
C ARG A 38 -12.44 2.89 -26.29
N LEU A 39 -12.84 3.63 -25.26
CA LEU A 39 -12.23 3.67 -23.95
C LEU A 39 -13.31 3.44 -22.90
N PHE A 40 -13.08 2.49 -21.99
CA PHE A 40 -13.95 2.28 -20.83
C PHE A 40 -13.21 2.64 -19.54
N VAL A 41 -13.90 3.36 -18.66
CA VAL A 41 -13.39 3.73 -17.34
C VAL A 41 -14.33 3.15 -16.29
N PHE A 42 -13.85 2.18 -15.52
CA PHE A 42 -14.63 1.48 -14.48
C PHE A 42 -14.05 1.74 -13.08
N GLY A 43 -14.91 1.81 -12.07
CA GLY A 43 -14.51 1.69 -10.66
C GLY A 43 -13.73 2.89 -10.11
N ILE A 44 -13.80 4.05 -10.77
CA ILE A 44 -13.17 5.29 -10.27
C ILE A 44 -14.26 6.18 -9.67
N SER A 45 -14.24 6.31 -8.34
CA SER A 45 -15.20 7.12 -7.58
C SER A 45 -14.92 8.63 -7.62
N SER A 46 -13.72 9.02 -8.05
CA SER A 46 -13.31 10.43 -8.19
C SER A 46 -12.24 10.61 -9.26
N LEU A 47 -12.45 11.55 -10.17
CA LEU A 47 -11.45 11.96 -11.17
C LEU A 47 -11.06 13.44 -10.97
N PRO A 48 -9.77 13.78 -11.07
CA PRO A 48 -9.36 15.18 -11.08
C PRO A 48 -10.03 15.96 -12.23
N PRO A 49 -10.40 17.24 -12.07
CA PRO A 49 -11.08 18.02 -13.10
C PRO A 49 -10.37 17.97 -14.47
N ARG A 50 -9.04 18.13 -14.49
CA ARG A 50 -8.25 18.08 -15.73
C ARG A 50 -8.30 16.73 -16.45
N TYR A 51 -8.52 15.63 -15.73
CA TYR A 51 -8.71 14.32 -16.34
C TYR A 51 -10.08 14.22 -17.01
N LEU A 52 -11.12 14.81 -16.40
CA LEU A 52 -12.44 14.89 -17.01
C LEU A 52 -12.41 15.76 -18.26
N ASP A 53 -11.71 16.90 -18.24
CA ASP A 53 -11.52 17.76 -19.42
C ASP A 53 -10.82 16.99 -20.55
N ALA A 54 -9.76 16.25 -20.21
CA ALA A 54 -9.04 15.41 -21.18
C ALA A 54 -9.91 14.28 -21.75
N LEU A 55 -10.72 13.62 -20.91
CA LEU A 55 -11.66 12.59 -21.37
C LEU A 55 -12.77 13.18 -22.25
N LYS A 56 -13.25 14.38 -21.93
CA LYS A 56 -14.23 15.12 -22.74
C LYS A 56 -13.65 15.44 -24.11
N ALA A 57 -12.45 16.04 -24.16
CA ALA A 57 -11.77 16.34 -25.41
C ALA A 57 -11.50 15.08 -26.25
N LEU A 58 -11.16 13.97 -25.59
CA LEU A 58 -10.98 12.67 -26.25
C LEU A 58 -12.30 12.09 -26.78
N GLY A 59 -13.41 12.33 -26.07
CA GLY A 59 -14.76 11.91 -26.44
C GLY A 59 -15.30 12.53 -27.73
N GLU A 60 -14.68 13.60 -28.21
CA GLU A 60 -14.99 14.18 -29.54
C GLU A 60 -14.42 13.32 -30.69
N HIS A 61 -13.46 12.43 -30.41
CA HIS A 61 -12.73 11.64 -31.41
C HIS A 61 -12.96 10.14 -31.30
N ILE A 62 -13.24 9.64 -30.10
CA ILE A 62 -13.44 8.20 -29.81
C ILE A 62 -14.62 8.00 -28.86
N ASP A 63 -15.13 6.77 -28.80
CA ASP A 63 -16.18 6.42 -27.84
C ASP A 63 -15.59 6.32 -26.42
N VAL A 64 -15.85 7.32 -25.57
CA VAL A 64 -15.44 7.30 -24.16
C VAL A 64 -16.64 6.95 -23.27
N HIS A 65 -16.54 5.80 -22.59
CA HIS A 65 -17.57 5.26 -21.72
C HIS A 65 -17.12 5.32 -20.26
N LEU A 66 -17.69 6.25 -19.49
CA LEU A 66 -17.45 6.37 -18.05
C LEU A 66 -18.51 5.59 -17.26
N MET A 67 -18.09 4.51 -16.61
CA MET A 67 -18.95 3.62 -15.83
C MET A 67 -18.86 4.02 -14.35
N PHE A 68 -19.71 4.98 -13.97
CA PHE A 68 -19.73 5.54 -12.63
C PHE A 68 -20.78 4.85 -11.75
N THR A 69 -20.32 4.16 -10.70
CA THR A 69 -21.18 3.57 -9.66
C THR A 69 -21.62 4.63 -8.66
N ASN A 70 -22.78 5.23 -8.91
CA ASN A 70 -23.38 6.23 -8.03
C ASN A 70 -24.25 5.55 -6.95
N PRO A 71 -24.11 5.89 -5.66
CA PRO A 71 -24.96 5.33 -4.60
C PRO A 71 -26.41 5.84 -4.61
N CYS A 72 -26.69 6.95 -5.29
CA CYS A 72 -28.01 7.59 -5.29
C CYS A 72 -28.46 8.01 -6.70
N ARG A 73 -29.74 7.83 -7.01
CA ARG A 73 -30.29 8.18 -8.32
C ARG A 73 -30.52 9.68 -8.53
N PHE A 74 -30.81 10.39 -7.44
CA PHE A 74 -31.03 11.83 -7.46
C PHE A 74 -29.70 12.59 -7.37
N TYR A 75 -29.73 13.88 -7.70
CA TYR A 75 -28.57 14.75 -7.52
C TYR A 75 -28.39 15.09 -6.03
N TRP A 76 -27.19 14.86 -5.51
CA TRP A 76 -26.81 15.10 -4.10
C TRP A 76 -25.49 15.88 -3.97
N GLY A 77 -25.11 16.63 -5.02
CA GLY A 77 -23.90 17.46 -5.10
C GLY A 77 -23.91 18.73 -4.24
N GLU A 78 -22.75 19.40 -4.15
CA GLU A 78 -22.51 20.56 -3.25
C GLU A 78 -23.20 21.85 -3.71
N VAL A 79 -23.33 22.08 -5.02
CA VAL A 79 -23.91 23.33 -5.52
C VAL A 79 -25.43 23.21 -5.64
N ARG A 80 -26.13 24.01 -4.82
CA ARG A 80 -27.59 24.04 -4.68
C ARG A 80 -28.15 25.46 -4.81
N ASP A 81 -27.50 26.32 -5.58
CA ASP A 81 -28.09 27.61 -5.93
C ASP A 81 -29.24 27.44 -6.93
N ARG A 82 -30.25 28.30 -6.83
CA ARG A 82 -31.48 28.22 -7.62
C ARG A 82 -31.24 28.13 -9.13
N LYS A 83 -30.23 28.84 -9.65
CA LYS A 83 -29.93 28.87 -11.09
C LYS A 83 -29.36 27.54 -11.57
N TYR A 84 -28.49 26.94 -10.78
CA TYR A 84 -27.92 25.63 -11.10
C TYR A 84 -28.96 24.51 -11.01
N LEU A 85 -29.74 24.48 -9.93
CA LEU A 85 -30.82 23.50 -9.76
C LEU A 85 -31.87 23.61 -10.88
N ALA A 86 -32.20 24.82 -11.34
CA ALA A 86 -33.09 25.00 -12.49
C ALA A 86 -32.52 24.39 -13.78
N ARG A 87 -31.20 24.45 -13.98
CA ARG A 87 -30.54 23.80 -15.13
C ARG A 87 -30.63 22.28 -15.01
N LEU A 88 -30.33 21.73 -13.82
CA LEU A 88 -30.44 20.28 -13.57
C LEU A 88 -31.88 19.77 -13.70
N ALA A 89 -32.86 20.52 -13.19
CA ALA A 89 -34.27 20.16 -13.30
C ALA A 89 -34.78 20.14 -14.76
N ALA A 90 -34.23 21.02 -15.60
CA ALA A 90 -34.53 21.06 -17.02
C ALA A 90 -33.83 19.94 -17.81
N ALA A 91 -32.67 19.48 -17.34
CA ALA A 91 -31.94 18.37 -17.94
C ALA A 91 -32.60 17.03 -17.57
N LYS A 92 -32.96 16.23 -18.56
CA LYS A 92 -33.48 14.87 -18.35
C LYS A 92 -32.40 13.85 -18.68
N ARG A 93 -32.24 12.83 -17.84
CA ARG A 93 -31.34 11.70 -18.14
C ARG A 93 -32.12 10.59 -18.84
N LYS A 94 -31.43 9.87 -19.73
CA LYS A 94 -32.01 8.65 -20.33
C LYS A 94 -32.01 7.56 -19.26
N GLN A 95 -33.14 6.91 -19.04
CA GLN A 95 -33.27 5.84 -18.07
C GLN A 95 -33.38 4.50 -18.79
N LEU A 96 -32.57 3.55 -18.35
CA LEU A 96 -32.63 2.17 -18.78
C LEU A 96 -33.66 1.44 -17.90
N SER A 97 -34.86 1.19 -18.45
CA SER A 97 -36.02 0.68 -17.70
C SER A 97 -36.04 -0.85 -17.52
N ASP A 98 -35.36 -1.61 -18.39
CA ASP A 98 -35.29 -3.07 -18.32
C ASP A 98 -33.94 -3.57 -18.84
N LEU A 99 -33.03 -3.89 -17.92
CA LEU A 99 -31.69 -4.39 -18.26
C LEU A 99 -31.74 -5.76 -18.96
N ASP A 100 -32.71 -6.62 -18.62
CA ASP A 100 -32.78 -8.00 -19.11
C ASP A 100 -33.29 -8.06 -20.55
N SER A 101 -34.30 -7.24 -20.90
CA SER A 101 -34.71 -7.08 -22.30
C SER A 101 -33.68 -6.32 -23.13
N PHE A 102 -32.96 -5.36 -22.53
CA PHE A 102 -31.88 -4.64 -23.19
C PHE A 102 -30.67 -5.55 -23.50
N ALA A 103 -30.28 -6.43 -22.59
CA ALA A 103 -29.15 -7.36 -22.77
C ALA A 103 -29.44 -8.49 -23.77
N SER A 104 -30.71 -8.83 -23.99
CA SER A 104 -31.15 -9.91 -24.88
C SER A 104 -31.56 -9.45 -26.29
N SER A 105 -31.68 -8.13 -26.51
CA SER A 105 -31.99 -7.54 -27.81
C SER A 105 -30.78 -7.56 -28.77
N GLN A 106 -30.98 -8.02 -30.00
CA GLN A 106 -29.99 -7.87 -31.10
C GLN A 106 -30.10 -6.53 -31.83
N ASP A 107 -31.23 -5.82 -31.70
CA ASP A 107 -31.51 -4.56 -32.39
C ASP A 107 -31.60 -3.41 -31.38
N TRP A 108 -30.53 -2.62 -31.34
CA TRP A 108 -30.38 -1.43 -30.51
C TRP A 108 -31.15 -0.25 -31.13
N GLN A 109 -32.49 -0.29 -31.11
CA GLN A 109 -33.28 0.84 -31.61
C GLN A 109 -33.37 1.96 -30.56
N GLU A 110 -33.09 3.20 -30.97
CA GLU A 110 -33.06 4.42 -30.15
C GLU A 110 -34.42 4.85 -29.54
N GLY A 111 -35.47 4.03 -29.62
CA GLY A 111 -36.87 4.44 -29.52
C GLY A 111 -37.52 4.49 -28.13
N ASP A 112 -37.06 3.72 -27.15
CA ASP A 112 -37.81 3.50 -25.89
C ASP A 112 -37.08 3.99 -24.63
N TRP A 113 -36.31 5.07 -24.74
CA TRP A 113 -35.70 5.68 -23.56
C TRP A 113 -36.77 6.39 -22.71
N ALA A 114 -36.99 5.89 -21.49
CA ALA A 114 -37.65 6.67 -20.45
C ALA A 114 -36.75 7.83 -20.04
N PHE A 115 -37.33 8.89 -19.46
CA PHE A 115 -36.58 10.03 -18.97
C PHE A 115 -36.81 10.21 -17.47
N ALA A 116 -35.72 10.19 -16.72
CA ALA A 116 -35.74 10.41 -15.28
C ALA A 116 -35.47 11.87 -14.91
N GLN A 117 -36.07 12.30 -13.80
CA GLN A 117 -35.78 13.58 -13.18
C GLN A 117 -34.53 13.48 -12.33
N GLN A 118 -33.68 14.49 -12.40
CA GLN A 118 -32.43 14.53 -11.64
C GLN A 118 -32.63 14.94 -10.18
N LEU A 119 -33.63 15.79 -9.91
CA LEU A 119 -33.91 16.29 -8.56
C LEU A 119 -35.00 15.46 -7.91
N LYS A 120 -34.89 15.29 -6.59
CA LYS A 120 -35.96 14.74 -5.78
C LYS A 120 -36.88 15.86 -5.33
N GLY A 121 -38.12 15.87 -5.80
CA GLY A 121 -39.08 16.94 -5.53
C GLY A 121 -38.74 18.24 -6.30
N ASP A 122 -39.23 19.36 -5.79
CA ASP A 122 -39.11 20.67 -6.46
C ASP A 122 -37.78 21.38 -6.15
N ILE A 123 -37.46 22.42 -6.91
CA ILE A 123 -36.23 23.23 -6.74
C ILE A 123 -36.13 23.75 -5.30
N GLU A 124 -37.22 24.29 -4.74
CA GLU A 124 -37.22 24.86 -3.38
C GLU A 124 -36.91 23.81 -2.29
N ALA A 125 -37.22 22.53 -2.53
CA ALA A 125 -36.88 21.45 -1.60
C ALA A 125 -35.38 21.08 -1.62
N ASN A 126 -34.65 21.52 -2.65
CA ASN A 126 -33.24 21.20 -2.88
C ASN A 126 -32.31 22.42 -2.73
N VAL A 127 -32.86 23.63 -2.57
CA VAL A 127 -32.08 24.85 -2.33
C VAL A 127 -31.51 24.79 -0.92
N ASP A 128 -30.23 25.13 -0.77
CA ASP A 128 -29.62 25.27 0.55
C ASP A 128 -30.37 26.34 1.36
N ASP A 129 -30.80 25.96 2.57
CA ASP A 129 -31.37 26.91 3.50
C ASP A 129 -30.30 27.95 3.91
N GLU A 130 -30.66 29.23 4.06
CA GLU A 130 -29.69 30.33 4.31
C GLU A 130 -28.86 30.11 5.60
N LEU A 131 -29.30 29.20 6.47
CA LEU A 131 -28.66 28.83 7.72
C LEU A 131 -27.81 27.54 7.64
N HIS A 132 -27.79 26.83 6.50
CA HIS A 132 -27.14 25.51 6.32
C HIS A 132 -27.54 24.47 7.38
N LEU A 133 -28.73 24.59 7.98
CA LEU A 133 -29.19 23.72 9.06
C LEU A 133 -29.89 22.45 8.58
N SER A 134 -30.31 22.39 7.31
CA SER A 134 -30.99 21.25 6.72
C SER A 134 -30.02 20.44 5.85
N GLU A 135 -29.64 19.26 6.32
CA GLU A 135 -29.08 18.24 5.43
C GLU A 135 -30.22 17.77 4.51
N VAL A 136 -30.34 18.36 3.31
CA VAL A 136 -31.32 17.84 2.34
C VAL A 136 -30.87 16.45 1.89
N GLY A 137 -31.64 15.44 2.31
CA GLY A 137 -31.52 14.06 1.88
C GLY A 137 -31.15 13.11 3.01
N ASN A 138 -30.35 12.09 2.68
CA ASN A 138 -29.93 11.03 3.59
C ASN A 138 -28.66 11.42 4.38
N SER A 139 -28.71 11.32 5.71
CA SER A 139 -27.61 11.72 6.62
C SER A 139 -26.30 10.92 6.46
N LEU A 140 -26.37 9.63 6.14
CA LEU A 140 -25.17 8.81 5.87
C LEU A 140 -24.46 9.29 4.61
N LEU A 141 -25.22 9.55 3.56
CA LEU A 141 -24.67 10.09 2.31
C LEU A 141 -24.13 11.52 2.52
N ALA A 142 -24.77 12.31 3.39
CA ALA A 142 -24.33 13.65 3.72
C ALA A 142 -22.95 13.67 4.42
N SER A 143 -22.73 12.76 5.38
CA SER A 143 -21.51 12.70 6.19
C SER A 143 -20.36 11.93 5.51
N MET A 144 -20.65 10.80 4.86
CA MET A 144 -19.64 9.90 4.31
C MET A 144 -19.40 10.10 2.79
N GLY A 145 -20.31 10.79 2.10
CA GLY A 145 -20.29 10.93 0.64
C GLY A 145 -19.43 12.06 0.08
N LYS A 146 -18.64 12.78 0.89
CA LYS A 146 -17.95 14.02 0.47
C LYS A 146 -17.17 13.88 -0.85
N LEU A 147 -16.35 12.83 -1.01
CA LEU A 147 -15.58 12.60 -2.23
C LEU A 147 -16.49 12.39 -3.46
N GLY A 148 -17.57 11.62 -3.30
CA GLY A 148 -18.53 11.36 -4.37
C GLY A 148 -19.35 12.60 -4.72
N ARG A 149 -19.63 13.46 -3.74
CA ARG A 149 -20.32 14.74 -3.92
C ARG A 149 -19.56 15.67 -4.87
N ASP A 150 -18.26 15.82 -4.63
CA ASP A 150 -17.38 16.67 -5.43
C ASP A 150 -17.29 16.13 -6.87
N ASN A 151 -17.11 14.81 -7.02
CA ASN A 151 -17.04 14.18 -8.33
C ASN A 151 -18.37 14.27 -9.09
N LEU A 152 -19.51 14.06 -8.43
CA LEU A 152 -20.83 14.18 -9.05
C LEU A 152 -21.08 15.61 -9.55
N TYR A 153 -20.68 16.61 -8.78
CA TYR A 153 -20.75 18.01 -9.20
C TYR A 153 -19.93 18.24 -10.48
N LEU A 154 -18.67 17.79 -10.51
CA LEU A 154 -17.82 17.90 -11.70
C LEU A 154 -18.42 17.19 -12.92
N LEU A 155 -18.96 15.97 -12.74
CA LEU A 155 -19.60 15.22 -13.82
C LEU A 155 -20.83 15.95 -14.36
N SER A 156 -21.67 16.52 -13.50
CA SER A 156 -22.86 17.27 -13.92
C SER A 156 -22.55 18.60 -14.63
N GLN A 157 -21.31 19.09 -14.56
CA GLN A 157 -20.84 20.21 -15.39
C GLN A 157 -20.42 19.77 -16.79
N LEU A 158 -20.12 18.50 -16.99
CA LEU A 158 -19.85 17.95 -18.31
C LEU A 158 -21.19 17.83 -19.03
N GLU A 159 -21.32 18.49 -20.18
CA GLU A 159 -22.44 18.31 -21.10
C GLU A 159 -22.33 16.93 -21.77
N SER A 160 -22.56 15.86 -20.99
CA SER A 160 -22.35 14.47 -21.39
C SER A 160 -23.67 13.73 -21.59
N ASN A 161 -23.63 12.64 -22.36
CA ASN A 161 -24.76 11.75 -22.54
C ASN A 161 -24.91 10.80 -21.33
N GLU A 162 -25.61 11.26 -20.31
CA GLU A 162 -25.87 10.48 -19.10
C GLU A 162 -26.95 9.41 -19.31
N ILE A 163 -26.64 8.17 -18.93
CA ILE A 163 -27.56 7.03 -18.93
C ILE A 163 -27.68 6.53 -17.49
N GLU A 164 -28.91 6.52 -16.97
CA GLU A 164 -29.22 5.95 -15.66
C GLU A 164 -29.49 4.44 -15.78
N ALA A 165 -28.75 3.66 -15.00
CA ALA A 165 -28.88 2.22 -14.90
C ALA A 165 -28.95 1.77 -13.43
N PHE A 166 -29.83 2.42 -12.65
CA PHE A 166 -30.07 2.06 -11.25
C PHE A 166 -31.01 0.85 -11.15
N VAL A 167 -30.69 -0.07 -10.24
CA VAL A 167 -31.53 -1.23 -9.93
C VAL A 167 -32.28 -0.97 -8.64
N GLU A 168 -33.55 -1.34 -8.59
CA GLU A 168 -34.37 -1.20 -7.38
C GLU A 168 -33.87 -2.12 -6.26
N VAL A 169 -33.93 -1.62 -5.03
CA VAL A 169 -33.56 -2.36 -3.82
C VAL A 169 -34.83 -2.67 -3.03
N GLU A 170 -35.17 -3.95 -2.91
CA GLU A 170 -36.29 -4.40 -2.09
C GLU A 170 -36.02 -4.15 -0.60
N ARG A 171 -37.04 -3.77 0.18
CA ARG A 171 -36.88 -3.37 1.59
C ARG A 171 -37.19 -4.50 2.58
N ASN A 172 -36.57 -5.66 2.41
CA ASN A 172 -36.90 -6.85 3.23
C ASN A 172 -36.04 -6.99 4.50
N THR A 173 -34.85 -6.37 4.50
CA THR A 173 -33.89 -6.45 5.61
C THR A 173 -33.44 -5.05 6.03
N LEU A 174 -32.85 -4.91 7.22
CA LEU A 174 -32.25 -3.68 7.73
C LEU A 174 -31.20 -3.13 6.76
N LEU A 175 -30.30 -3.99 6.26
CA LEU A 175 -29.30 -3.58 5.27
C LEU A 175 -29.95 -2.99 4.03
N GLN A 176 -30.98 -3.68 3.49
CA GLN A 176 -31.64 -3.22 2.28
C GLN A 176 -32.50 -1.96 2.49
N ASN A 177 -33.07 -1.77 3.68
CA ASN A 177 -33.75 -0.52 4.02
C ASN A 177 -32.77 0.66 3.96
N ILE A 178 -31.58 0.53 4.56
CA ILE A 178 -30.54 1.55 4.50
C ILE A 178 -30.07 1.79 3.05
N GLN A 179 -29.85 0.72 2.28
CA GLN A 179 -29.45 0.83 0.87
C GLN A 179 -30.52 1.53 0.02
N ALA A 180 -31.80 1.20 0.22
CA ALA A 180 -32.91 1.83 -0.46
C ALA A 180 -33.06 3.31 -0.07
N ASP A 181 -32.79 3.67 1.19
CA ASP A 181 -32.81 5.05 1.67
C ASP A 181 -31.70 5.89 1.03
N ILE A 182 -30.49 5.34 0.95
CA ILE A 182 -29.37 5.99 0.24
C ILE A 182 -29.70 6.15 -1.25
N LEU A 183 -30.21 5.09 -1.89
CA LEU A 183 -30.55 5.07 -3.32
C LEU A 183 -31.59 6.13 -3.68
N ASN A 184 -32.61 6.29 -2.83
CA ASN A 184 -33.74 7.19 -3.04
C ASN A 184 -33.59 8.54 -2.33
N LEU A 185 -32.45 8.79 -1.68
CA LEU A 185 -32.21 10.01 -0.90
C LEU A 185 -33.31 10.26 0.17
N ASP A 186 -33.80 9.19 0.78
CA ASP A 186 -34.79 9.22 1.86
C ASP A 186 -34.11 9.36 3.23
N GLU A 187 -34.80 10.01 4.16
CA GLU A 187 -34.45 10.08 5.57
C GLU A 187 -35.69 9.74 6.39
N HIS A 188 -35.53 8.83 7.33
CA HIS A 188 -36.61 8.32 8.18
C HIS A 188 -36.49 8.79 9.63
N GLN A 189 -35.42 9.53 9.96
CA GLN A 189 -35.23 10.15 11.27
C GLN A 189 -36.21 11.31 11.47
N ASP A 190 -37.05 11.20 12.50
CA ASP A 190 -37.91 12.30 12.97
C ASP A 190 -37.62 12.60 14.46
N ASP A 191 -36.75 13.60 14.68
CA ASP A 191 -36.34 14.04 16.01
C ASP A 191 -37.46 14.74 16.80
N THR A 192 -38.61 15.01 16.18
CA THR A 192 -39.77 15.59 16.86
C THR A 192 -40.64 14.52 17.56
N LEU A 193 -40.55 13.26 17.09
CA LEU A 193 -41.34 12.13 17.59
C LEU A 193 -40.49 11.16 18.42
N LEU A 194 -39.85 11.66 19.49
CA LEU A 194 -38.97 10.86 20.36
C LEU A 194 -39.70 9.77 21.18
N LEU A 195 -41.02 9.91 21.36
CA LEU A 195 -41.82 9.06 22.25
C LEU A 195 -42.47 7.86 21.55
N SER A 196 -42.44 7.79 20.21
CA SER A 196 -43.04 6.70 19.43
C SER A 196 -42.09 6.25 18.33
N SER A 197 -42.08 4.94 18.05
CA SER A 197 -41.33 4.36 16.92
C SER A 197 -42.23 3.92 15.77
N GLU A 198 -43.52 4.31 15.76
CA GLU A 198 -44.48 3.92 14.72
C GLU A 198 -44.16 4.52 13.34
N HIS A 199 -43.38 5.60 13.28
CA HIS A 199 -42.90 6.20 12.04
C HIS A 199 -41.71 5.44 11.42
N LYS A 200 -41.09 4.53 12.15
CA LYS A 200 -39.90 3.80 11.72
C LYS A 200 -40.28 2.55 10.93
N PRO A 201 -39.46 2.14 9.95
CA PRO A 201 -39.65 0.86 9.29
C PRO A 201 -39.58 -0.29 10.31
N CYS A 202 -40.49 -1.25 10.19
CA CYS A 202 -40.51 -2.45 11.03
C CYS A 202 -39.46 -3.45 10.53
N ILE A 203 -38.74 -4.09 11.44
CA ILE A 203 -37.67 -5.04 11.14
C ILE A 203 -37.92 -6.33 11.93
N GLU A 204 -37.70 -7.47 11.29
CA GLU A 204 -37.79 -8.78 11.91
C GLU A 204 -36.69 -9.00 12.96
N ALA A 205 -37.03 -9.57 14.11
CA ALA A 205 -36.07 -9.80 15.20
C ALA A 205 -34.96 -10.83 14.84
N SER A 206 -35.16 -11.62 13.78
CA SER A 206 -34.20 -12.59 13.26
C SER A 206 -33.29 -12.02 12.16
N ASP A 207 -33.43 -10.74 11.81
CA ASP A 207 -32.63 -10.10 10.79
C ASP A 207 -31.20 -9.87 11.27
N ASN A 208 -30.25 -10.52 10.58
CA ASN A 208 -28.82 -10.43 10.86
C ASN A 208 -28.04 -9.81 9.69
N SER A 209 -28.71 -9.13 8.75
CA SER A 209 -28.10 -8.51 7.58
C SER A 209 -27.08 -7.42 7.92
N LEU A 210 -27.28 -6.73 9.06
CA LEU A 210 -26.33 -5.80 9.65
C LEU A 210 -26.20 -6.13 11.14
N SER A 211 -24.97 -6.41 11.58
CA SER A 211 -24.68 -6.76 12.98
C SER A 211 -23.44 -6.04 13.49
N VAL A 212 -23.43 -5.75 14.79
CA VAL A 212 -22.32 -5.09 15.48
C VAL A 212 -21.78 -6.04 16.54
N HIS A 213 -20.48 -6.31 16.48
CA HIS A 213 -19.80 -7.24 17.40
C HIS A 213 -18.76 -6.47 18.21
N VAL A 214 -18.82 -6.59 19.53
CA VAL A 214 -17.85 -5.97 20.44
C VAL A 214 -16.93 -7.05 21.00
N CYS A 215 -15.65 -6.95 20.69
CA CYS A 215 -14.62 -7.92 21.08
C CYS A 215 -13.53 -7.27 21.93
N HIS A 216 -12.79 -8.09 22.69
CA HIS A 216 -11.80 -7.60 23.66
C HIS A 216 -10.35 -7.61 23.11
N SER A 217 -10.12 -8.23 21.96
CA SER A 217 -8.82 -8.29 21.28
C SER A 217 -8.98 -8.68 19.81
N PRO A 218 -7.98 -8.39 18.94
CA PRO A 218 -7.98 -8.83 17.54
C PRO A 218 -8.12 -10.35 17.40
N MET A 219 -7.46 -11.13 18.27
CA MET A 219 -7.59 -12.59 18.29
C MET A 219 -9.05 -13.02 18.51
N ARG A 220 -9.70 -12.44 19.52
CA ARG A 220 -11.09 -12.79 19.84
C ARG A 220 -12.06 -12.33 18.74
N GLU A 221 -11.79 -11.19 18.12
CA GLU A 221 -12.59 -10.67 17.02
C GLU A 221 -12.55 -11.60 15.80
N VAL A 222 -11.36 -12.09 15.44
CA VAL A 222 -11.18 -13.06 14.34
C VAL A 222 -11.84 -14.41 14.67
N GLU A 223 -11.76 -14.89 15.91
CA GLU A 223 -12.49 -16.09 16.35
C GLU A 223 -14.00 -15.94 16.18
N VAL A 224 -14.56 -14.82 16.66
CA VAL A 224 -16.00 -14.52 16.55
C VAL A 224 -16.41 -14.40 15.09
N LEU A 225 -15.60 -13.74 14.26
CA LEU A 225 -15.81 -13.66 12.82
C LEU A 225 -15.85 -15.06 12.18
N HIS A 226 -14.87 -15.92 12.50
CA HIS A 226 -14.80 -17.27 11.97
C HIS A 226 -16.05 -18.09 12.31
N ASP A 227 -16.48 -18.06 13.57
CA ASP A 227 -17.69 -18.76 14.01
C ASP A 227 -18.96 -18.22 13.32
N ASN A 228 -19.04 -16.90 13.12
CA ASN A 228 -20.15 -16.27 12.39
C ASN A 228 -20.17 -16.68 10.91
N LEU A 229 -19.01 -16.75 10.25
CA LEU A 229 -18.92 -17.18 8.86
C LEU A 229 -19.32 -18.65 8.71
N LEU A 230 -18.90 -19.54 9.61
CA LEU A 230 -19.37 -20.93 9.64
C LEU A 230 -20.89 -21.00 9.76
N ALA A 231 -21.48 -20.23 10.68
CA ALA A 231 -22.92 -20.18 10.84
C ALA A 231 -23.64 -19.62 9.59
N MET A 232 -23.01 -18.72 8.84
CA MET A 232 -23.54 -18.21 7.56
C MET A 232 -23.50 -19.27 6.46
N PHE A 233 -22.40 -20.02 6.34
CA PHE A 233 -22.28 -21.12 5.38
C PHE A 233 -23.26 -22.26 5.69
N ASP A 234 -23.47 -22.59 6.96
CA ASP A 234 -24.43 -23.61 7.38
C ASP A 234 -25.88 -23.21 7.05
N ARG A 235 -26.21 -21.91 7.16
CA ARG A 235 -27.56 -21.38 6.87
C ARG A 235 -27.83 -21.25 5.37
N ASN A 236 -26.83 -20.90 4.57
CA ASN A 236 -26.98 -20.68 3.14
C ASN A 236 -25.92 -21.47 2.33
N PRO A 237 -26.28 -22.64 1.78
CA PRO A 237 -25.37 -23.45 0.97
C PRO A 237 -24.90 -22.81 -0.35
N GLU A 238 -25.57 -21.75 -0.82
CA GLU A 238 -25.15 -21.04 -2.05
C GLU A 238 -24.01 -20.05 -1.80
N LEU A 239 -23.81 -19.64 -0.54
CA LEU A 239 -22.77 -18.70 -0.16
C LEU A 239 -21.39 -19.36 -0.25
N LYS A 240 -20.51 -18.81 -1.10
CA LYS A 240 -19.14 -19.31 -1.25
C LYS A 240 -18.16 -18.39 -0.52
N PRO A 241 -17.00 -18.91 -0.05
CA PRO A 241 -15.98 -18.07 0.58
C PRO A 241 -15.53 -16.88 -0.27
N ARG A 242 -15.53 -17.00 -1.60
CA ARG A 242 -15.20 -15.92 -2.54
C ARG A 242 -16.18 -14.74 -2.55
N ASP A 243 -17.39 -14.94 -2.02
CA ASP A 243 -18.43 -13.92 -1.96
C ASP A 243 -18.30 -13.05 -0.69
N ILE A 244 -17.33 -13.37 0.18
CA ILE A 244 -17.07 -12.68 1.44
C ILE A 244 -15.79 -11.86 1.32
N ILE A 245 -15.86 -10.61 1.78
CA ILE A 245 -14.70 -9.73 1.95
C ILE A 245 -14.59 -9.32 3.41
N VAL A 246 -13.38 -9.40 3.97
CA VAL A 246 -13.05 -8.94 5.31
C VAL A 246 -12.05 -7.81 5.18
N MET A 247 -12.40 -6.63 5.68
CA MET A 247 -11.55 -5.44 5.61
C MET A 247 -11.18 -4.99 7.02
N VAL A 248 -9.91 -4.64 7.21
CA VAL A 248 -9.36 -4.11 8.47
C VAL A 248 -8.52 -2.87 8.17
N ALA A 249 -8.38 -1.99 9.16
CA ALA A 249 -7.60 -0.75 8.99
C ALA A 249 -6.09 -1.00 8.83
N ASP A 250 -5.55 -1.99 9.54
CA ASP A 250 -4.16 -2.45 9.40
C ASP A 250 -4.12 -3.98 9.33
N ILE A 251 -3.89 -4.50 8.13
CA ILE A 251 -3.83 -5.94 7.89
C ILE A 251 -2.62 -6.59 8.58
N ASN A 252 -1.55 -5.82 8.84
CA ASN A 252 -0.36 -6.35 9.47
C ASN A 252 -0.61 -6.66 10.96
N ALA A 253 -1.44 -5.86 11.62
CA ALA A 253 -1.83 -6.10 13.02
C ALA A 253 -2.73 -7.33 13.18
N TYR A 254 -3.59 -7.63 12.19
CA TYR A 254 -4.52 -8.77 12.23
C TYR A 254 -3.96 -10.07 11.64
N SER A 255 -2.96 -9.97 10.77
CA SER A 255 -2.32 -11.07 10.06
C SER A 255 -2.01 -12.31 10.95
N PRO A 256 -1.35 -12.17 12.12
CA PRO A 256 -1.07 -13.31 13.00
C PRO A 256 -2.34 -13.97 13.56
N ALA A 257 -3.35 -13.16 13.93
CA ALA A 257 -4.61 -13.67 14.44
C ALA A 257 -5.41 -14.42 13.37
N ILE A 258 -5.44 -13.89 12.14
CA ILE A 258 -6.08 -14.56 11.00
C ILE A 258 -5.42 -15.91 10.73
N GLN A 259 -4.09 -15.96 10.65
CA GLN A 259 -3.36 -17.21 10.45
C GLN A 259 -3.57 -18.20 11.60
N ALA A 260 -3.58 -17.74 12.85
CA ALA A 260 -3.77 -18.61 14.01
C ALA A 260 -5.18 -19.22 14.07
N VAL A 261 -6.22 -18.47 13.69
CA VAL A 261 -7.62 -18.95 13.73
C VAL A 261 -7.96 -19.75 12.47
N PHE A 262 -7.75 -19.19 11.29
CA PHE A 262 -8.15 -19.82 10.02
C PHE A 262 -7.14 -20.88 9.56
N GLY A 263 -5.84 -20.70 9.83
CA GLY A 263 -4.79 -21.63 9.41
C GLY A 263 -4.73 -22.92 10.23
N ASN A 264 -5.12 -22.87 11.51
CA ASN A 264 -5.16 -24.05 12.38
C ASN A 264 -6.51 -24.78 12.38
N ALA A 265 -7.53 -24.23 11.69
CA ALA A 265 -8.81 -24.89 11.54
C ALA A 265 -8.67 -26.17 10.71
N SER A 266 -9.26 -27.28 11.16
CA SER A 266 -9.19 -28.57 10.48
C SER A 266 -10.58 -29.17 10.23
N GLY A 267 -10.67 -30.00 9.19
CA GLY A 267 -11.90 -30.71 8.82
C GLY A 267 -13.03 -29.75 8.42
N GLU A 268 -14.21 -29.93 9.00
CA GLU A 268 -15.44 -29.20 8.67
C GLU A 268 -15.40 -27.72 9.06
N ARG A 269 -14.43 -27.30 9.88
CA ARG A 269 -14.27 -25.89 10.29
C ARG A 269 -13.35 -25.09 9.38
N TYR A 270 -12.69 -25.73 8.42
CA TYR A 270 -11.72 -25.04 7.57
C TYR A 270 -12.41 -24.17 6.52
N ILE A 271 -12.14 -22.86 6.54
CA ILE A 271 -12.58 -21.92 5.52
C ILE A 271 -11.35 -21.44 4.74
N PRO A 272 -11.29 -21.65 3.41
CA PRO A 272 -10.20 -21.12 2.58
C PRO A 272 -10.16 -19.59 2.65
N PHE A 273 -8.96 -19.03 2.85
CA PHE A 273 -8.75 -17.58 2.93
C PHE A 273 -7.45 -17.17 2.22
N SER A 274 -7.39 -15.91 1.81
CA SER A 274 -6.18 -15.27 1.28
C SER A 274 -6.07 -13.87 1.87
N ILE A 275 -4.87 -13.47 2.29
CA ILE A 275 -4.62 -12.13 2.82
C ILE A 275 -3.96 -11.28 1.74
N SER A 276 -4.55 -10.12 1.46
CA SER A 276 -4.05 -9.14 0.49
C SER A 276 -3.54 -7.87 1.21
N ASP A 277 -2.84 -6.98 0.49
CA ASP A 277 -2.39 -5.66 0.94
C ASP A 277 -1.35 -5.63 2.07
N ARG A 278 -0.55 -6.69 2.22
CA ARG A 278 0.60 -6.69 3.14
C ARG A 278 1.79 -5.94 2.54
N THR A 279 2.49 -5.19 3.39
CA THR A 279 3.72 -4.49 3.01
C THR A 279 4.88 -5.48 2.90
N ALA A 280 5.61 -5.46 1.78
CA ALA A 280 6.74 -6.35 1.49
C ALA A 280 7.82 -6.36 2.60
N ASP A 281 8.00 -5.23 3.29
CA ASP A 281 9.01 -5.06 4.34
C ASP A 281 8.85 -6.02 5.52
N LYS A 282 7.62 -6.43 5.84
CA LYS A 282 7.35 -7.32 6.98
C LYS A 282 7.23 -8.80 6.61
N GLU A 283 7.16 -9.15 5.32
CA GLU A 283 7.04 -10.55 4.88
C GLU A 283 8.40 -11.24 4.72
N SER A 284 9.48 -10.50 4.46
CA SER A 284 10.78 -11.10 4.17
C SER A 284 11.85 -10.70 5.19
N PRO A 285 12.36 -11.65 5.99
CA PRO A 285 13.55 -11.43 6.82
C PRO A 285 14.75 -10.92 6.01
N LEU A 286 14.83 -11.30 4.73
CA LEU A 286 15.86 -10.83 3.80
C LEU A 286 15.76 -9.33 3.55
N LEU A 287 14.57 -8.79 3.35
CA LEU A 287 14.36 -7.37 3.08
C LEU A 287 14.70 -6.52 4.32
N ASN A 288 14.33 -7.00 5.51
CA ASN A 288 14.73 -6.37 6.78
C ASN A 288 16.26 -6.33 6.94
N ALA A 289 16.93 -7.47 6.69
CA ALA A 289 18.39 -7.52 6.72
C ALA A 289 19.03 -6.59 5.68
N PHE A 290 18.47 -6.52 4.47
CA PHE A 290 18.95 -5.61 3.44
C PHE A 290 18.83 -4.14 3.87
N ASN A 291 17.70 -3.73 4.44
CA ASN A 291 17.51 -2.37 4.97
C ASN A 291 18.50 -2.07 6.11
N GLN A 292 18.72 -3.02 7.01
CA GLN A 292 19.70 -2.88 8.09
C GLN A 292 21.14 -2.78 7.55
N LEU A 293 21.49 -3.52 6.48
CA LEU A 293 22.78 -3.40 5.79
C LEU A 293 22.96 -2.02 5.13
N LEU A 294 21.92 -1.44 4.55
CA LEU A 294 21.98 -0.08 3.99
C LEU A 294 22.21 0.99 5.08
N GLN A 295 21.78 0.72 6.32
CA GLN A 295 21.95 1.59 7.47
C GLN A 295 23.26 1.36 8.25
N LEU A 296 24.17 0.50 7.75
CA LEU A 296 25.45 0.19 8.42
C LEU A 296 26.25 1.41 8.91
N PRO A 297 26.35 2.53 8.16
CA PRO A 297 27.06 3.73 8.64
C PRO A 297 26.49 4.32 9.93
N GLU A 298 25.20 4.14 10.19
CA GLU A 298 24.50 4.70 11.36
C GLU A 298 24.51 3.73 12.55
N LEU A 299 24.76 2.44 12.31
CA LEU A 299 24.77 1.42 13.34
C LEU A 299 26.00 1.51 14.25
N ARG A 300 25.79 1.24 15.54
CA ARG A 300 26.88 1.07 16.52
C ARG A 300 27.58 -0.27 16.40
N CYS A 301 27.02 -1.18 15.59
CA CYS A 301 27.49 -2.56 15.41
C CYS A 301 27.65 -3.28 16.76
N THR A 302 26.62 -3.17 17.60
CA THR A 302 26.55 -3.93 18.84
C THR A 302 26.54 -5.43 18.57
N SER A 303 26.94 -6.21 19.57
CA SER A 303 26.93 -7.67 19.46
C SER A 303 25.57 -8.22 19.02
N SER A 304 24.48 -7.68 19.55
CA SER A 304 23.10 -8.07 19.20
C SER A 304 22.75 -7.74 17.76
N GLU A 305 23.00 -6.51 17.29
CA GLU A 305 22.67 -6.07 15.92
C GLU A 305 23.37 -6.93 14.85
N VAL A 306 24.65 -7.21 15.06
CA VAL A 306 25.46 -7.96 14.09
C VAL A 306 25.13 -9.45 14.13
N LEU A 307 24.80 -10.00 15.30
CA LEU A 307 24.33 -11.39 15.40
C LEU A 307 22.93 -11.57 14.81
N GLU A 308 22.03 -10.59 14.95
CA GLU A 308 20.70 -10.60 14.33
C GLU A 308 20.80 -10.60 12.80
N LEU A 309 21.71 -9.79 12.23
CA LEU A 309 22.03 -9.84 10.80
C LEU A 309 22.57 -11.22 10.39
N LEU A 310 23.48 -11.77 11.18
CA LEU A 310 24.08 -13.07 10.88
C LEU A 310 23.07 -14.22 10.97
N GLU A 311 22.05 -14.13 11.82
CA GLU A 311 21.01 -15.16 12.03
C GLU A 311 20.12 -15.36 10.81
N VAL A 312 20.10 -14.44 9.85
CA VAL A 312 19.29 -14.57 8.64
C VAL A 312 19.79 -15.72 7.77
N PRO A 313 18.94 -16.71 7.42
CA PRO A 313 19.37 -17.91 6.71
C PRO A 313 20.14 -17.64 5.41
N ALA A 314 19.73 -16.62 4.65
CA ALA A 314 20.40 -16.23 3.41
C ALA A 314 21.82 -15.68 3.64
N ILE A 315 22.07 -15.05 4.79
CA ILE A 315 23.40 -14.57 5.20
C ILE A 315 24.24 -15.74 5.72
N MET A 316 23.69 -16.56 6.62
CA MET A 316 24.37 -17.78 7.08
C MET A 316 24.84 -18.65 5.91
N ALA A 317 23.96 -18.92 4.94
CA ALA A 317 24.29 -19.68 3.74
C ALA A 317 25.40 -19.02 2.91
N ARG A 318 25.44 -17.69 2.83
CA ARG A 318 26.46 -16.96 2.08
C ARG A 318 27.85 -17.09 2.69
N PHE A 319 27.94 -17.14 4.01
CA PHE A 319 29.21 -17.29 4.74
C PHE A 319 29.48 -18.75 5.15
N ASP A 320 28.72 -19.70 4.61
CA ASP A 320 28.83 -21.15 4.88
C ASP A 320 28.70 -21.49 6.38
N ILE A 321 27.88 -20.74 7.12
CA ILE A 321 27.63 -20.94 8.55
C ILE A 321 26.37 -21.77 8.73
N ASN A 322 26.44 -22.82 9.53
CA ASN A 322 25.26 -23.58 9.94
C ASN A 322 24.74 -23.17 11.34
N GLU A 323 23.54 -23.62 11.73
CA GLU A 323 22.92 -23.26 13.02
C GLU A 323 23.76 -23.65 14.26
N HIS A 324 24.51 -24.76 14.17
CA HIS A 324 25.39 -25.19 15.26
C HIS A 324 26.60 -24.26 15.39
N GLU A 325 27.25 -23.95 14.27
CA GLU A 325 28.32 -22.96 14.20
C GLU A 325 27.85 -21.58 14.69
N PHE A 326 26.66 -21.13 14.29
CA PHE A 326 26.07 -19.88 14.78
C PHE A 326 25.91 -19.85 16.30
N SER A 327 25.39 -20.95 16.88
CA SER A 327 25.26 -21.09 18.34
C SER A 327 26.62 -21.00 19.05
N THR A 328 27.65 -21.61 18.48
CA THR A 328 29.03 -21.52 18.97
C THR A 328 29.60 -20.10 18.85
N LEU A 329 29.41 -19.44 17.70
CA LEU A 329 29.83 -18.06 17.49
C LEU A 329 29.19 -17.11 18.50
N ARG A 330 27.91 -17.28 18.80
CA ARG A 330 27.21 -16.48 19.82
C ARG A 330 27.86 -16.61 21.20
N ALA A 331 28.20 -17.84 21.62
CA ALA A 331 28.90 -18.07 22.89
C ALA A 331 30.30 -17.44 22.88
N TRP A 332 31.06 -17.60 21.79
CA TRP A 332 32.39 -17.01 21.66
C TRP A 332 32.39 -15.49 21.67
N VAL A 333 31.41 -14.85 21.02
CA VAL A 333 31.24 -13.38 21.03
C VAL A 333 31.04 -12.89 22.46
N GLU A 334 30.25 -13.60 23.26
CA GLU A 334 30.02 -13.28 24.67
C GLU A 334 31.27 -13.49 25.53
N GLU A 335 31.94 -14.64 25.40
CA GLU A 335 33.15 -15.00 26.16
C GLU A 335 34.36 -14.13 25.80
N ALA A 336 34.54 -13.82 24.52
CA ALA A 336 35.58 -12.90 24.04
C ALA A 336 35.30 -11.44 24.40
N GLN A 337 34.16 -11.15 25.04
CA GLN A 337 33.72 -9.82 25.47
C GLN A 337 33.58 -8.84 24.30
N ILE A 338 33.14 -9.30 23.13
CA ILE A 338 32.76 -8.42 22.03
C ILE A 338 31.43 -7.75 22.42
N ARG A 339 31.39 -6.41 22.38
CA ARG A 339 30.23 -5.64 22.82
C ARG A 339 29.71 -4.71 21.74
N TRP A 340 30.58 -3.95 21.10
CA TRP A 340 30.17 -2.92 20.15
C TRP A 340 31.34 -2.45 19.29
N GLY A 341 31.02 -1.82 18.15
CA GLY A 341 31.99 -1.19 17.26
C GLY A 341 32.76 -2.19 16.41
N ILE A 342 32.94 -1.87 15.13
CA ILE A 342 33.73 -2.70 14.22
C ILE A 342 35.21 -2.66 14.64
N ASP A 343 35.71 -1.45 14.92
CA ASP A 343 37.09 -1.15 15.28
C ASP A 343 37.19 0.02 16.28
N ALA A 344 38.42 0.44 16.59
CA ALA A 344 38.66 1.58 17.48
C ALA A 344 38.17 2.93 16.90
N HIS A 345 38.17 3.08 15.57
CA HIS A 345 37.74 4.31 14.90
C HIS A 345 36.23 4.52 15.00
N THR A 346 35.47 3.43 15.09
CA THR A 346 34.02 3.46 15.29
C THR A 346 33.64 4.33 16.50
N ALA A 347 34.45 4.38 17.56
CA ALA A 347 34.17 5.24 18.71
C ALA A 347 34.22 6.75 18.37
N SER A 348 35.17 7.16 17.54
CA SER A 348 35.32 8.55 17.09
C SER A 348 34.15 9.01 16.23
N GLU A 349 33.51 8.11 15.47
CA GLU A 349 32.30 8.40 14.69
C GLU A 349 31.09 8.77 15.57
N PHE A 350 31.11 8.37 16.85
CA PHE A 350 30.07 8.67 17.85
C PHE A 350 30.53 9.67 18.92
N ASP A 351 31.57 10.46 18.65
CA ASP A 351 32.16 11.44 19.57
C ASP A 351 32.62 10.82 20.92
N LEU A 352 33.02 9.55 20.91
CA LEU A 352 33.56 8.83 22.06
C LEU A 352 35.09 8.70 21.97
N PRO A 353 35.81 8.58 23.11
CA PRO A 353 37.25 8.37 23.09
C PRO A 353 37.61 7.03 22.43
N GLU A 354 38.65 7.03 21.59
CA GLU A 354 39.14 5.83 20.92
C GLU A 354 39.54 4.76 21.95
N PHE A 355 38.92 3.59 21.81
CA PHE A 355 39.17 2.45 22.67
C PHE A 355 38.96 1.17 21.87
N GLY A 356 40.05 0.45 21.59
CA GLY A 356 40.01 -0.73 20.73
C GLY A 356 39.44 -1.99 21.40
N GLN A 357 39.43 -2.08 22.73
CA GLN A 357 38.98 -3.28 23.42
C GLN A 357 37.46 -3.44 23.33
N ASN A 358 37.01 -4.70 23.33
CA ASN A 358 35.60 -5.10 23.21
C ASN A 358 34.96 -4.77 21.84
N SER A 359 35.76 -4.34 20.85
CA SER A 359 35.35 -4.24 19.45
C SER A 359 35.33 -5.60 18.75
N TRP A 360 34.64 -5.67 17.61
CA TRP A 360 34.62 -6.88 16.77
C TRP A 360 36.01 -7.27 16.29
N MET A 361 36.79 -6.31 15.76
CA MET A 361 38.15 -6.59 15.27
C MET A 361 39.08 -7.05 16.40
N PHE A 362 38.93 -6.50 17.61
CA PHE A 362 39.69 -6.94 18.78
C PHE A 362 39.33 -8.36 19.21
N GLY A 363 38.03 -8.69 19.31
CA GLY A 363 37.59 -10.03 19.68
C GLY A 363 37.97 -11.09 18.64
N ILE A 364 37.84 -10.78 17.35
CA ILE A 364 38.32 -11.65 16.26
C ILE A 364 39.83 -11.85 16.35
N SER A 365 40.60 -10.78 16.62
CA SER A 365 42.05 -10.90 16.80
C SER A 365 42.40 -11.83 17.96
N ARG A 366 41.65 -11.80 19.07
CA ARG A 366 41.82 -12.75 20.19
C ARG A 366 41.48 -14.19 19.80
N MET A 367 40.38 -14.39 19.07
CA MET A 367 39.95 -15.69 18.56
C MET A 367 40.98 -16.30 17.60
N LEU A 368 41.51 -15.51 16.67
CA LEU A 368 42.53 -15.96 15.71
C LEU A 368 43.90 -16.17 16.39
N ALA A 369 44.25 -15.35 17.38
CA ALA A 369 45.47 -15.56 18.17
C ALA A 369 45.40 -16.87 18.98
N GLY A 370 44.24 -17.20 19.55
CA GLY A 370 44.00 -18.44 20.31
C GLY A 370 44.13 -19.72 19.50
N TYR A 371 43.95 -19.63 18.18
CA TYR A 371 44.23 -20.73 17.27
C TYR A 371 45.73 -21.02 17.14
N ALA A 372 46.56 -19.98 17.05
CA ALA A 372 48.00 -20.13 16.79
C ALA A 372 48.83 -20.27 18.07
N ILE A 373 48.35 -19.70 19.18
CA ILE A 373 49.13 -19.48 20.40
C ILE A 373 48.26 -19.81 21.62
N SER A 374 48.80 -20.61 22.55
CA SER A 374 48.16 -20.91 23.84
C SER A 374 48.20 -19.71 24.79
N GLU A 375 47.20 -19.59 25.64
CA GLU A 375 47.08 -18.59 26.72
C GLU A 375 48.30 -18.60 27.66
N GLN A 376 49.00 -19.73 27.77
CA GLN A 376 50.24 -19.85 28.55
C GLN A 376 51.40 -18.99 28.01
N ALA A 377 51.33 -18.54 26.76
CA ALA A 377 52.28 -17.61 26.17
C ALA A 377 52.13 -16.17 26.72
N GLY A 378 51.05 -15.90 27.46
CA GLY A 378 50.75 -14.58 28.01
C GLY A 378 50.23 -13.59 26.97
N LEU A 379 50.39 -12.30 27.27
CA LEU A 379 49.93 -11.21 26.39
C LEU A 379 50.78 -11.13 25.13
N LEU A 380 50.13 -11.18 23.97
CA LEU A 380 50.73 -10.93 22.67
C LEU A 380 50.66 -9.45 22.34
N MET A 381 51.80 -8.86 21.98
CA MET A 381 51.83 -7.48 21.52
C MET A 381 51.58 -7.45 20.01
N VAL A 382 50.40 -7.03 19.61
CA VAL A 382 50.02 -6.85 18.19
C VAL A 382 49.72 -5.37 17.98
N GLY A 383 50.48 -4.71 17.11
CA GLY A 383 50.25 -3.28 16.80
C GLY A 383 50.43 -2.30 17.98
N GLY A 384 51.04 -2.73 19.08
CA GLY A 384 51.22 -1.90 20.29
C GLY A 384 50.15 -2.13 21.36
N GLU A 385 49.12 -2.94 21.09
CA GLU A 385 48.12 -3.37 22.08
C GLU A 385 48.39 -4.80 22.56
N GLY A 386 48.13 -5.05 23.84
CA GLY A 386 48.25 -6.37 24.45
C GLY A 386 46.97 -7.18 24.23
N ILE A 387 47.07 -8.27 23.50
CA ILE A 387 45.96 -9.18 23.18
C ILE A 387 46.16 -10.48 23.96
N SER A 388 45.11 -10.94 24.68
CA SER A 388 45.10 -12.27 25.31
C SER A 388 44.43 -13.28 24.38
N PRO A 389 45.13 -14.36 23.95
CA PRO A 389 44.55 -15.39 23.10
C PRO A 389 43.30 -16.02 23.72
N TYR A 390 42.31 -16.38 22.90
CA TYR A 390 41.09 -17.07 23.35
C TYR A 390 41.09 -18.52 22.86
N GLU A 391 41.35 -19.48 23.75
CA GLU A 391 41.69 -20.87 23.37
C GLU A 391 40.51 -21.72 22.85
N GLN A 392 39.26 -21.27 22.99
CA GLN A 392 38.09 -22.08 22.57
C GLN A 392 37.97 -22.24 21.06
N THR A 393 38.81 -21.57 20.27
CA THR A 393 38.84 -21.64 18.80
C THR A 393 39.88 -22.63 18.25
N GLN A 394 40.44 -23.50 19.10
CA GLN A 394 41.45 -24.48 18.67
C GLN A 394 40.86 -25.65 17.84
N GLY A 395 41.68 -26.22 16.96
CA GLY A 395 41.32 -27.40 16.16
C GLY A 395 40.37 -27.09 15.00
N MET A 396 39.42 -27.99 14.72
CA MET A 396 38.48 -27.86 13.60
C MET A 396 37.53 -26.66 13.72
N GLN A 397 37.38 -26.10 14.93
CA GLN A 397 36.55 -24.94 15.22
C GLN A 397 37.16 -23.61 14.73
N ALA A 398 38.45 -23.58 14.38
CA ALA A 398 39.12 -22.39 13.85
C ALA A 398 38.52 -21.90 12.53
N GLU A 399 38.00 -22.82 11.72
CA GLU A 399 37.32 -22.50 10.46
C GLU A 399 36.08 -21.63 10.71
N THR A 400 35.30 -21.93 11.73
CA THR A 400 34.12 -21.16 12.14
C THR A 400 34.49 -19.73 12.56
N ALA A 401 35.61 -19.55 13.27
CA ALA A 401 36.12 -18.21 13.59
C ALA A 401 36.57 -17.44 12.33
N GLY A 402 37.12 -18.14 11.34
CA GLY A 402 37.44 -17.58 10.02
C GLY A 402 36.21 -17.11 9.25
N LYS A 403 35.11 -17.89 9.26
CA LYS A 403 33.83 -17.51 8.65
C LYS A 403 33.27 -16.23 9.27
N LEU A 404 33.30 -16.13 10.61
CA LEU A 404 32.90 -14.91 11.32
C LEU A 404 33.82 -13.72 10.96
N ALA A 405 35.13 -13.92 10.89
CA ALA A 405 36.06 -12.88 10.51
C ALA A 405 35.79 -12.34 9.10
N GLN A 406 35.48 -13.23 8.14
CA GLN A 406 35.11 -12.85 6.78
C GLN A 406 33.81 -12.03 6.75
N PHE A 407 32.81 -12.40 7.56
CA PHE A 407 31.56 -11.64 7.69
C PHE A 407 31.80 -10.23 8.22
N ILE A 408 32.56 -10.09 9.31
CA ILE A 408 32.87 -8.78 9.89
C ILE A 408 33.72 -7.92 8.95
N ASP A 409 34.68 -8.51 8.23
CA ASP A 409 35.50 -7.78 7.25
C ASP A 409 34.63 -7.19 6.12
N LYS A 410 33.64 -7.96 5.64
CA LYS A 410 32.65 -7.46 4.68
C LYS A 410 31.79 -6.34 5.26
N LEU A 411 31.31 -6.47 6.50
CA LEU A 411 30.56 -5.38 7.16
C LEU A 411 31.40 -4.10 7.28
N ALA A 412 32.66 -4.22 7.68
CA ALA A 412 33.60 -3.11 7.78
C ALA A 412 33.80 -2.41 6.42
N HIS A 413 34.00 -3.20 5.37
CA HIS A 413 34.14 -2.70 4.00
C HIS A 413 32.93 -1.87 3.56
N TYR A 414 31.72 -2.41 3.72
CA TYR A 414 30.49 -1.72 3.29
C TYR A 414 30.14 -0.54 4.18
N ARG A 415 30.39 -0.60 5.50
CA ARG A 415 30.26 0.57 6.38
C ARG A 415 31.08 1.75 5.86
N GLY A 416 32.35 1.51 5.49
CA GLY A 416 33.21 2.55 4.92
C GLY A 416 32.75 3.03 3.54
N ALA A 417 32.33 2.12 2.67
CA ALA A 417 31.88 2.44 1.32
C ALA A 417 30.59 3.27 1.30
N LEU A 418 29.60 2.90 2.13
CA LEU A 418 28.29 3.55 2.21
C LEU A 418 28.36 4.97 2.85
N THR A 419 29.46 5.33 3.50
CA THR A 419 29.67 6.70 4.02
C THR A 419 30.14 7.67 2.93
N GLN A 420 30.66 7.17 1.80
CA GLN A 420 31.24 8.02 0.76
C GLN A 420 30.19 8.62 -0.17
N THR A 421 30.41 9.87 -0.60
CA THR A 421 29.56 10.47 -1.64
C THR A 421 29.94 9.91 -3.01
N MET A 422 29.01 9.18 -3.64
CA MET A 422 29.20 8.56 -4.95
C MET A 422 28.18 9.05 -5.99
N SER A 423 28.46 8.77 -7.27
CA SER A 423 27.48 8.96 -8.34
C SER A 423 26.35 7.93 -8.25
N ILE A 424 25.18 8.25 -8.80
CA ILE A 424 24.00 7.35 -8.78
C ILE A 424 24.33 5.98 -9.43
N SER A 425 25.08 5.96 -10.53
CA SER A 425 25.48 4.70 -11.19
C SER A 425 26.44 3.88 -10.33
N SER A 426 27.35 4.56 -9.63
CA SER A 426 28.25 3.89 -8.68
C SER A 426 27.47 3.32 -7.49
N TRP A 427 26.49 4.05 -6.95
CA TRP A 427 25.60 3.56 -5.90
C TRP A 427 24.85 2.28 -6.30
N GLN A 428 24.26 2.27 -7.49
CA GLN A 428 23.57 1.09 -8.01
C GLN A 428 24.51 -0.14 -8.06
N GLN A 429 25.74 0.06 -8.55
CA GLN A 429 26.73 -1.02 -8.60
C GLN A 429 27.14 -1.51 -7.19
N HIS A 430 27.38 -0.59 -6.25
CA HIS A 430 27.78 -0.95 -4.89
C HIS A 430 26.67 -1.68 -4.13
N ILE A 431 25.41 -1.24 -4.27
CA ILE A 431 24.28 -1.90 -3.60
C ILE A 431 24.02 -3.28 -4.22
N ASN A 432 24.15 -3.43 -5.54
CA ASN A 432 24.06 -4.75 -6.17
C ASN A 432 25.17 -5.68 -5.69
N GLN A 433 26.41 -5.19 -5.58
CA GLN A 433 27.53 -5.98 -5.05
C GLN A 433 27.32 -6.33 -3.57
N LEU A 434 26.73 -5.43 -2.77
CA LEU A 434 26.36 -5.69 -1.38
C LEU A 434 25.38 -6.87 -1.29
N VAL A 435 24.34 -6.85 -2.12
CA VAL A 435 23.37 -7.95 -2.16
C VAL A 435 24.05 -9.28 -2.52
N ASP A 436 24.92 -9.25 -3.53
CA ASP A 436 25.68 -10.44 -3.95
C ASP A 436 26.66 -10.92 -2.88
N ASP A 437 27.26 -10.01 -2.11
CA ASP A 437 28.25 -10.34 -1.09
C ASP A 437 27.64 -10.91 0.18
N PHE A 438 26.42 -10.50 0.56
CA PHE A 438 25.75 -10.90 1.80
C PHE A 438 24.69 -11.97 1.65
N PHE A 439 24.04 -12.12 0.48
CA PHE A 439 22.90 -13.04 0.35
C PHE A 439 23.19 -14.21 -0.59
N ALA A 440 22.95 -15.42 -0.09
CA ALA A 440 22.77 -16.63 -0.89
C ALA A 440 21.33 -17.10 -0.68
N VAL A 441 20.50 -16.98 -1.72
CA VAL A 441 19.05 -17.18 -1.64
C VAL A 441 18.60 -18.47 -2.32
N ASP A 442 17.47 -19.00 -1.85
CA ASP A 442 16.70 -20.03 -2.54
C ASP A 442 15.71 -19.41 -3.54
N ILE A 443 14.85 -20.24 -4.14
CA ILE A 443 13.90 -19.82 -5.19
C ILE A 443 12.93 -18.74 -4.69
N GLU A 444 12.50 -18.82 -3.43
CA GLU A 444 11.59 -17.82 -2.83
C GLU A 444 12.33 -16.50 -2.57
N GLY A 445 13.56 -16.56 -2.06
CA GLY A 445 14.41 -15.39 -1.85
C GLY A 445 14.86 -14.70 -3.14
N GLU A 446 14.99 -15.43 -4.26
CA GLU A 446 15.31 -14.84 -5.58
C GLU A 446 14.28 -13.81 -6.03
N VAL A 447 12.99 -14.02 -5.74
CA VAL A 447 11.92 -13.07 -6.08
C VAL A 447 12.12 -11.76 -5.34
N VAL A 448 12.48 -11.82 -4.06
CA VAL A 448 12.73 -10.64 -3.22
C VAL A 448 13.97 -9.88 -3.70
N VAL A 449 15.08 -10.60 -3.96
CA VAL A 449 16.31 -10.01 -4.50
C VAL A 449 16.07 -9.34 -5.84
N LYS A 450 15.27 -9.97 -6.71
CA LYS A 450 14.87 -9.37 -7.98
C LYS A 450 14.07 -8.09 -7.77
N SER A 451 13.10 -8.08 -6.86
CA SER A 451 12.34 -6.88 -6.51
C SER A 451 13.24 -5.74 -6.03
N ILE A 452 14.24 -6.03 -5.19
CA ILE A 452 15.22 -5.03 -4.73
C ILE A 452 15.98 -4.42 -5.93
N ARG A 453 16.48 -5.28 -6.84
CA ARG A 453 17.22 -4.85 -8.03
C ARG A 453 16.36 -4.05 -9.02
N ASP A 454 15.10 -4.44 -9.17
CA ASP A 454 14.13 -3.74 -10.03
C ASP A 454 13.81 -2.35 -9.47
N THR A 455 13.57 -2.23 -8.16
CA THR A 455 13.36 -0.92 -7.49
C THR A 455 14.58 -0.02 -7.61
N LEU A 456 15.79 -0.55 -7.39
CA LEU A 456 17.03 0.22 -7.56
C LEU A 456 17.17 0.73 -9.00
N SER A 457 16.93 -0.12 -9.99
CA SER A 457 17.02 0.26 -11.40
C SER A 457 15.95 1.29 -11.79
N GLY A 458 14.73 1.15 -11.26
CA GLY A 458 13.63 2.11 -11.42
C GLY A 458 13.98 3.49 -10.86
N SER A 459 14.56 3.55 -9.66
CA SER A 459 14.98 4.80 -9.02
C SER A 459 16.07 5.52 -9.80
N VAL A 460 17.06 4.79 -10.34
CA VAL A 460 18.11 5.37 -11.19
C VAL A 460 17.52 5.99 -12.46
N SER A 461 16.63 5.27 -13.15
CA SER A 461 15.98 5.77 -14.37
C SER A 461 15.13 7.03 -14.11
N SER A 462 14.43 7.06 -12.98
CA SER A 462 13.60 8.20 -12.57
C SER A 462 14.44 9.44 -12.25
N LEU A 463 15.60 9.27 -11.60
CA LEU A 463 16.51 10.36 -11.25
C LEU A 463 17.36 10.88 -12.43
N GLN A 464 17.61 10.05 -13.44
CA GLN A 464 18.31 10.45 -14.67
C GLN A 464 17.40 11.18 -15.67
N THR A 465 16.09 11.24 -15.42
CA THR A 465 15.16 11.98 -16.28
C THR A 465 15.38 13.50 -16.08
N PRO A 466 15.55 14.30 -17.17
CA PRO A 466 15.91 15.72 -17.09
C PRO A 466 14.98 16.58 -16.21
N ALA A 467 13.73 16.14 -16.02
CA ALA A 467 12.71 16.81 -15.22
C ALA A 467 13.02 16.89 -13.72
N MET A 468 13.90 16.02 -13.18
CA MET A 468 14.19 15.97 -11.73
C MET A 468 15.58 16.49 -11.33
N MET A 469 16.52 16.69 -12.27
CA MET A 469 17.87 17.19 -11.95
C MET A 469 17.89 18.59 -11.31
N SER A 470 16.80 19.38 -11.41
CA SER A 470 16.71 20.69 -10.75
C SER A 470 16.27 20.63 -9.28
N ARG A 471 15.71 19.50 -8.80
CA ARG A 471 14.97 19.45 -7.53
C ARG A 471 15.76 18.92 -6.34
N TYR A 472 16.83 18.14 -6.53
CA TYR A 472 17.50 17.40 -5.45
C TYR A 472 18.99 17.74 -5.30
N ARG A 473 19.30 19.01 -5.01
CA ARG A 473 20.67 19.45 -4.62
C ARG A 473 20.97 19.33 -3.13
N ARG A 474 20.05 18.83 -2.29
CA ARG A 474 20.25 18.62 -0.85
C ARG A 474 19.54 17.35 -0.38
N GLY A 475 20.31 16.41 0.20
CA GLY A 475 19.85 15.29 1.02
C GLY A 475 19.10 14.19 0.26
N LEU A 476 19.83 13.15 -0.18
CA LEU A 476 19.30 12.07 -1.03
C LEU A 476 18.91 10.79 -0.28
N PHE A 477 19.08 10.72 1.05
CA PHE A 477 18.96 9.45 1.77
C PHE A 477 17.69 9.28 2.62
N ALA A 478 16.99 10.35 2.98
CA ALA A 478 15.85 10.27 3.92
C ALA A 478 14.46 10.10 3.26
N SER A 479 14.38 9.96 1.93
CA SER A 479 13.10 10.00 1.23
C SER A 479 12.97 8.98 0.09
N ILE A 480 13.80 7.94 0.07
CA ILE A 480 13.78 6.90 -0.98
C ILE A 480 13.36 5.52 -0.44
N PHE A 481 13.23 5.34 0.87
CA PHE A 481 12.63 4.16 1.48
C PHE A 481 11.66 4.57 2.58
#